data_AF-A0A2I0GK19-F1
#
_entry.id   AF-A0A2I0GK19-F1
#
_cell.length_a   1.000
_cell.length_b   1.000
_cell.length_c   1.000
_cell.angle_alpha   90.00
_cell.angle_beta   90.00
_cell.angle_gamma   90.00
#
_symmetry.space_group_name_H-M   'P 1'
#
loop_
_entity.id
_entity.type
_entity.pdbx_description
1 polymer ?
#
loop_
_entity_poly.entity_id
_entity_poly.type
_entity_poly.pdbx_seq_one_letter_code
_entity_poly.pdbx_strand_id
1 'polypeptide(L)'
;MEKLTEKINELKDNLKELKVDLERARKGKPPLKDAEGKRKKNLSPESIQKKITQIEAKIEKMERDKDTKEDLKTVALGTSKINYLDPRITVAWCKRHEVPIEKMFNKSLLAKFAWAMDVEPNFRF
;
A
#
# COMPACT_ATOMS: atom_id res chain seq x y z
N MET A 1 -9.23 13.80 0.35
CA MET A 1 -7.94 13.71 1.10
C MET A 1 -8.17 13.55 2.58
N GLU A 2 -9.08 14.31 3.19
CA GLU A 2 -9.42 14.27 4.63
C GLU A 2 -9.64 12.85 5.19
N LYS A 3 -10.55 12.06 4.59
CA LYS A 3 -10.81 10.67 5.03
C LYS A 3 -9.57 9.75 5.00
N LEU A 4 -8.62 9.98 4.09
CA LEU A 4 -7.39 9.18 4.02
C LEU A 4 -6.43 9.61 5.13
N THR A 5 -6.33 10.91 5.38
CA THR A 5 -5.54 11.50 6.47
C THR A 5 -6.05 11.06 7.84
N GLU A 6 -7.37 11.10 8.06
CA GLU A 6 -8.01 10.61 9.29
C GLU A 6 -7.64 9.15 9.57
N LYS A 7 -7.77 8.29 8.56
CA LYS A 7 -7.43 6.87 8.69
C LYS A 7 -5.95 6.61 8.94
N ILE A 8 -5.05 7.44 8.38
CA ILE A 8 -3.62 7.37 8.69
C ILE A 8 -3.37 7.76 10.16
N ASN A 9 -4.03 8.81 10.64
CA ASN A 9 -3.91 9.25 12.03
C ASN A 9 -4.42 8.19 13.01
N GLU A 10 -5.58 7.58 12.74
CA GLU A 10 -6.11 6.45 13.52
C GLU A 10 -5.10 5.29 13.59
N LEU A 11 -4.46 4.94 12.46
CA LEU A 11 -3.44 3.88 12.45
C LEU A 11 -2.19 4.27 13.24
N LYS A 12 -1.77 5.54 13.19
CA LYS A 12 -0.64 6.06 13.98
C LYS A 12 -0.93 6.02 15.47
N ASP A 13 -2.15 6.34 15.88
CA ASP A 13 -2.54 6.28 17.30
C ASP A 13 -2.63 4.83 17.79
N ASN A 14 -3.22 3.93 17.00
CA ASN A 14 -3.18 2.49 17.28
C ASN A 14 -1.75 1.95 17.40
N LEU A 15 -0.83 2.42 16.56
CA LEU A 15 0.58 2.04 16.60
C LEU A 15 1.26 2.52 17.89
N LYS A 16 0.99 3.75 18.34
CA LYS A 16 1.51 4.27 19.62
C LYS A 16 1.03 3.40 20.79
N GLU A 17 -0.25 3.03 20.81
CA GLU A 17 -0.79 2.13 21.84
C GLU A 17 -0.09 0.76 21.84
N LEU A 18 0.09 0.16 20.66
CA LEU A 18 0.76 -1.14 20.55
C LEU A 18 2.22 -1.09 20.99
N LYS A 19 2.93 0.02 20.74
CA LYS A 19 4.31 0.22 21.23
C LYS A 19 4.35 0.29 22.76
N VAL A 20 3.39 0.96 23.38
CA VAL A 20 3.26 0.99 24.86
C VAL A 20 2.93 -0.39 25.41
N ASP A 21 2.02 -1.13 24.78
CA ASP A 21 1.66 -2.49 25.20
C ASP A 21 2.83 -3.47 25.04
N LEU A 22 3.67 -3.30 24.01
CA LEU A 22 4.91 -4.09 23.82
C LEU A 22 5.92 -3.86 24.96
N GLU A 23 6.16 -2.60 25.32
CA GLU A 23 7.07 -2.25 26.42
C GLU A 23 6.57 -2.76 27.77
N ARG A 24 5.25 -2.77 27.98
CA ARG A 24 4.62 -3.37 29.17
C ARG A 24 4.76 -4.89 29.18
N ALA A 25 4.49 -5.55 28.05
CA ALA A 25 4.61 -6.99 27.90
C ALA A 25 6.06 -7.47 28.14
N ARG A 26 7.06 -6.72 27.65
CA ARG A 26 8.48 -6.97 27.95
C ARG A 26 8.83 -6.86 29.43
N LYS A 27 8.15 -5.95 30.16
CA LYS A 27 8.30 -5.75 31.61
C LYS A 27 7.41 -6.69 32.44
N GLY A 28 6.73 -7.66 31.82
CA GLY A 28 5.83 -8.59 32.49
C GLY A 28 4.54 -7.95 33.03
N LYS A 29 4.22 -6.72 32.63
CA LYS A 29 3.00 -6.00 33.05
C LYS A 29 1.86 -6.25 32.07
N PRO A 30 0.61 -6.36 32.55
CA PRO A 30 -0.54 -6.52 31.66
C PRO A 30 -0.73 -5.28 30.77
N PRO A 31 -1.30 -5.44 29.57
CA PRO A 31 -1.61 -4.35 28.66
C PRO A 31 -2.62 -3.39 29.29
N LEU A 32 -2.65 -2.16 28.79
CA LEU A 32 -3.64 -1.17 29.22
C LEU A 32 -5.06 -1.65 28.87
N LYS A 33 -6.04 -1.20 29.65
CA LYS A 33 -7.45 -1.33 29.25
C LYS A 33 -7.66 -0.56 27.96
N ASP A 34 -8.52 -1.08 27.09
CA ASP A 34 -8.93 -0.35 25.89
C ASP A 34 -9.80 0.87 26.25
N ALA A 35 -10.15 1.67 25.23
CA ALA A 35 -11.04 2.83 25.37
C ALA A 35 -12.44 2.46 25.93
N GLU A 36 -12.83 1.18 25.88
CA GLU A 36 -14.07 0.64 26.44
C GLU A 36 -13.91 0.09 27.87
N GLY A 37 -12.72 0.21 28.46
CA GLY A 37 -12.42 -0.28 29.80
C GLY A 37 -12.23 -1.79 29.94
N LYS A 38 -12.24 -2.56 28.83
CA LYS A 38 -12.01 -4.00 28.82
C LYS A 38 -10.51 -4.29 28.84
N ARG A 39 -10.15 -5.40 29.49
CA ARG A 39 -8.76 -5.88 29.51
C ARG A 39 -8.39 -6.38 28.11
N LYS A 40 -7.41 -5.74 27.48
CA LYS A 40 -6.83 -6.22 26.22
C LYS A 40 -6.26 -7.63 26.45
N LYS A 41 -6.42 -8.50 25.44
CA LYS A 41 -5.93 -9.88 25.48
C LYS A 41 -4.41 -9.85 25.68
N ASN A 42 -3.89 -10.61 26.65
CA ASN A 42 -2.45 -10.76 26.85
C ASN A 42 -1.85 -11.46 25.63
N LEU A 43 -1.17 -10.71 24.78
CA LEU A 43 -0.46 -11.21 23.60
C LEU A 43 1.02 -11.37 23.94
N SER A 44 1.68 -12.36 23.33
CA SER A 44 3.14 -12.46 23.45
C SER A 44 3.81 -11.21 22.88
N PRO A 45 4.96 -10.77 23.43
CA PRO A 45 5.73 -9.65 22.88
C PRO A 45 5.99 -9.80 21.38
N GLU A 46 6.27 -11.01 20.91
CA GLU A 46 6.46 -11.32 19.48
C GLU A 46 5.20 -11.06 18.64
N SER A 47 4.02 -11.43 19.16
CA SER A 47 2.75 -11.18 18.48
C SER A 47 2.45 -9.70 18.35
N ILE A 48 2.78 -8.91 19.38
CA ILE A 48 2.62 -7.45 19.36
C ILE A 48 3.62 -6.83 18.38
N GLN A 49 4.88 -7.28 18.38
CA GLN A 49 5.89 -6.82 17.45
C GLN A 49 5.47 -7.07 15.99
N LYS A 50 4.95 -8.27 15.69
CA LYS A 50 4.43 -8.60 14.36
C LYS A 50 3.27 -7.70 13.93
N LYS A 51 2.39 -7.31 14.86
CA LYS A 51 1.31 -6.35 14.57
C LYS A 51 1.84 -4.95 14.31
N ILE A 52 2.84 -4.50 15.07
CA ILE A 52 3.48 -3.20 14.87
C ILE A 52 4.08 -3.13 13.47
N THR A 53 4.87 -4.13 13.06
CA THR A 53 5.49 -4.14 11.73
C THR A 53 4.47 -4.14 10.60
N GLN A 54 3.35 -4.87 10.76
CA GLN A 54 2.24 -4.85 9.80
C GLN A 54 1.57 -3.47 9.69
N ILE A 55 1.34 -2.80 10.82
CA ILE A 55 0.71 -1.47 10.84
C ILE A 55 1.67 -0.41 10.29
N GLU A 56 2.96 -0.49 10.61
CA GLU A 56 4.01 0.39 10.04
C GLU A 56 4.04 0.29 8.51
N ALA A 57 4.10 -0.92 7.96
CA ALA A 57 4.06 -1.13 6.50
C ALA A 57 2.77 -0.60 5.87
N LYS A 58 1.62 -0.72 6.58
CA LYS A 58 0.34 -0.19 6.11
C LYS A 58 0.30 1.33 6.09
N ILE A 59 0.84 1.99 7.13
CA ILE A 59 0.93 3.45 7.20
C ILE A 59 1.81 3.97 6.06
N GLU A 60 3.00 3.38 5.90
CA GLU A 60 3.94 3.79 4.86
C GLU A 60 3.33 3.65 3.45
N LYS A 61 2.59 2.55 3.19
CA LYS A 61 1.84 2.40 1.95
C LYS A 61 0.78 3.50 1.77
N MET A 62 -0.02 3.78 2.79
CA MET A 62 -1.10 4.77 2.72
C MET A 62 -0.57 6.21 2.56
N GLU A 63 0.58 6.52 3.15
CA GLU A 63 1.25 7.82 2.96
C GLU A 63 1.74 7.98 1.51
N ARG A 64 2.40 6.97 0.95
CA ARG A 64 2.78 6.98 -0.48
C ARG A 64 1.58 7.15 -1.41
N ASP A 65 0.50 6.44 -1.14
CA ASP A 65 -0.74 6.54 -1.91
C ASP A 65 -1.39 7.93 -1.79
N LYS A 66 -1.25 8.59 -0.63
CA LYS A 66 -1.73 9.95 -0.39
C LYS A 66 -0.93 10.95 -1.24
N ASP A 67 0.39 10.87 -1.17
CA ASP A 67 1.28 11.80 -1.86
C ASP A 67 1.11 11.67 -3.38
N THR A 68 1.08 10.44 -3.90
CA THR A 68 0.80 10.16 -5.32
C THR A 68 -0.54 10.76 -5.77
N LYS A 69 -1.58 10.71 -4.93
CA LYS A 69 -2.88 11.30 -5.27
C LYS A 69 -2.87 12.82 -5.29
N GLU A 70 -2.09 13.45 -4.41
CA GLU A 70 -1.96 14.91 -4.41
C GLU A 70 -1.18 15.38 -5.63
N ASP A 71 -0.08 14.70 -5.98
CA ASP A 71 0.74 15.01 -7.16
C ASP A 71 -0.07 14.88 -8.47
N LEU A 72 -0.96 13.89 -8.54
CA LEU A 72 -1.79 13.62 -9.71
C LEU A 72 -3.12 14.39 -9.73
N LYS A 73 -3.40 15.23 -8.72
CA LYS A 73 -4.70 15.87 -8.54
C LYS A 73 -5.12 16.77 -9.71
N THR A 74 -4.15 17.35 -10.41
CA THR A 74 -4.36 18.28 -11.53
C THR A 74 -4.09 17.66 -12.90
N VAL A 75 -3.71 16.38 -12.96
CA VAL A 75 -3.22 15.73 -14.19
C VAL A 75 -4.08 14.52 -14.57
N ALA A 76 -4.63 14.54 -15.78
CA ALA A 76 -5.38 13.42 -16.34
C ALA A 76 -4.47 12.48 -17.15
N LEU A 77 -4.14 11.31 -16.58
CA LEU A 77 -3.24 10.32 -17.22
C LEU A 77 -3.92 9.40 -18.25
N GLY A 78 -5.26 9.41 -18.34
CA GLY A 78 -6.01 8.44 -19.15
C GLY A 78 -5.71 8.55 -20.65
N THR A 79 -5.78 9.75 -21.20
CA THR A 79 -5.65 9.96 -22.65
C THR A 79 -4.26 9.59 -23.16
N SER A 80 -3.20 10.02 -22.48
CA SER A 80 -1.81 9.66 -22.82
C SER A 80 -1.59 8.16 -22.77
N LYS A 81 -2.01 7.53 -21.68
CA LYS A 81 -1.89 6.07 -21.48
C LYS A 81 -2.60 5.24 -22.54
N ILE A 82 -3.74 5.71 -23.04
CA ILE A 82 -4.61 4.91 -23.93
C ILE A 82 -4.29 5.14 -25.40
N ASN A 83 -3.84 6.34 -25.77
CA ASN A 83 -3.77 6.77 -27.17
C ASN A 83 -2.38 7.21 -27.63
N TYR A 84 -1.49 7.61 -26.71
CA TYR A 84 -0.22 8.25 -27.08
C TYR A 84 1.02 7.50 -26.60
N LEU A 85 0.88 6.55 -25.68
CA LEU A 85 1.96 5.66 -25.25
C LEU A 85 1.84 4.31 -25.96
N ASP A 86 2.96 3.82 -26.51
CA ASP A 86 3.01 2.46 -27.04
C ASP A 86 2.89 1.46 -25.87
N PRO A 87 1.83 0.63 -25.84
CA PRO A 87 1.60 -0.30 -24.74
C PRO A 87 2.75 -1.30 -24.56
N ARG A 88 3.51 -1.61 -25.62
CA ARG A 88 4.67 -2.52 -25.58
C ARG A 88 5.77 -2.01 -24.66
N ILE A 89 5.92 -0.69 -24.53
CA ILE A 89 6.88 -0.08 -23.59
C ILE A 89 6.50 -0.48 -22.15
N THR A 90 5.21 -0.35 -21.81
CA THR A 90 4.71 -0.71 -20.48
C THR A 90 4.79 -2.22 -20.24
N VAL A 91 4.43 -3.04 -21.24
CA VAL A 91 4.49 -4.51 -21.12
C VAL A 91 5.93 -4.98 -20.92
N ALA A 92 6.88 -4.50 -21.71
CA ALA A 92 8.29 -4.86 -21.58
C ALA A 92 8.85 -4.45 -20.21
N TRP A 93 8.50 -3.25 -19.72
CA TRP A 93 8.86 -2.82 -18.37
C TRP A 93 8.28 -3.74 -17.29
N CYS A 94 7.01 -4.14 -17.40
CA CYS A 94 6.36 -5.07 -16.47
C CYS A 94 7.07 -6.43 -16.44
N LYS A 95 7.44 -6.97 -17.61
CA LYS A 95 8.19 -8.24 -17.71
C LYS A 95 9.57 -8.12 -17.08
N ARG A 96 10.31 -7.02 -17.32
CA ARG A 96 11.65 -6.80 -16.76
C ARG A 96 11.69 -6.71 -15.24
N HIS A 97 10.65 -6.14 -14.63
CA HIS A 97 10.60 -5.87 -13.19
C HIS A 97 9.64 -6.79 -12.44
N GLU A 98 9.16 -7.85 -13.10
CA GLU A 98 8.20 -8.81 -12.53
C GLU A 98 6.96 -8.15 -11.93
N VAL A 99 6.49 -7.07 -12.57
CA VAL A 99 5.29 -6.35 -12.14
C VAL A 99 4.05 -6.95 -12.83
N PRO A 100 3.02 -7.36 -12.08
CA PRO A 100 1.78 -7.85 -12.67
C PRO A 100 1.13 -6.79 -13.58
N ILE A 101 0.85 -7.17 -14.84
CA ILE A 101 0.36 -6.24 -15.86
C ILE A 101 -1.01 -5.65 -15.50
N GLU A 102 -1.79 -6.36 -14.69
CA GLU A 102 -3.11 -5.94 -14.17
C GLU A 102 -3.00 -4.72 -13.25
N LYS A 103 -1.83 -4.44 -12.69
CA LYS A 103 -1.57 -3.19 -11.95
C LYS A 103 -1.45 -1.98 -12.89
N MET A 104 -1.05 -2.20 -14.14
CA MET A 104 -0.91 -1.16 -15.15
C MET A 104 -2.14 -1.03 -16.04
N PHE A 105 -2.72 -2.14 -16.50
CA PHE A 105 -3.88 -2.13 -17.39
C PHE A 105 -5.07 -2.86 -16.75
N ASN A 106 -6.23 -2.21 -16.76
CA ASN A 106 -7.48 -2.87 -16.37
C ASN A 106 -7.93 -3.87 -17.46
N LYS A 107 -8.96 -4.68 -17.18
CA LYS A 107 -9.46 -5.71 -18.10
C LYS A 107 -9.75 -5.19 -19.52
N SER A 108 -10.35 -4.00 -19.63
CA SER A 108 -10.67 -3.38 -20.93
C SER A 108 -9.41 -3.00 -21.71
N LEU A 109 -8.39 -2.45 -21.04
CA LEU A 109 -7.12 -2.10 -21.68
C LEU A 109 -6.29 -3.33 -22.04
N LEU A 110 -6.33 -4.38 -21.23
CA LEU A 110 -5.70 -5.66 -21.57
C LEU A 110 -6.29 -6.24 -22.86
N ALA A 111 -7.61 -6.21 -23.01
CA ALA A 111 -8.27 -6.65 -24.25
C ALA A 111 -7.88 -5.77 -25.45
N LYS A 112 -7.87 -4.44 -25.28
CA LYS A 112 -7.47 -3.48 -26.33
C LYS A 112 -6.01 -3.69 -26.78
N PHE A 113 -5.11 -3.98 -25.84
CA PHE A 113 -3.67 -4.11 -26.09
C PHE A 113 -3.19 -5.56 -26.14
N ALA A 114 -4.06 -6.52 -26.41
CA ALA A 114 -3.71 -7.94 -26.47
C ALA A 114 -2.53 -8.21 -27.44
N TRP A 115 -2.48 -7.49 -28.57
CA TRP A 115 -1.41 -7.57 -29.55
C TRP A 115 -0.02 -7.16 -29.01
N ALA A 116 0.04 -6.39 -27.91
CA ALA A 116 1.29 -5.92 -27.31
C ALA A 116 1.83 -6.86 -26.22
N MET A 117 1.08 -7.88 -25.82
CA MET A 117 1.41 -8.73 -24.66
C MET A 117 2.59 -9.67 -24.91
N ASP A 118 2.81 -10.04 -26.18
CA ASP A 118 3.87 -10.99 -26.56
C ASP A 118 5.25 -10.34 -26.68
N VAL A 119 5.38 -9.04 -26.42
CA VAL A 119 6.64 -8.32 -26.62
C VAL A 119 7.75 -8.78 -25.66
N GLU A 120 8.97 -8.89 -26.18
CA GLU A 120 10.16 -9.23 -25.38
C GLU A 120 10.49 -8.15 -24.31
N PRO A 121 11.07 -8.53 -23.15
CA PRO A 121 11.41 -7.59 -22.08
C PRO A 121 12.45 -6.52 -22.49
N ASN A 122 13.26 -6.80 -23.51
CA ASN A 122 14.28 -5.87 -24.03
C ASN A 122 13.77 -4.90 -25.10
N PHE A 123 12.45 -4.88 -25.37
CA PHE A 123 11.84 -3.99 -26.35
C PHE A 123 12.24 -2.52 -26.14
N ARG A 124 12.53 -1.86 -27.25
CA ARG A 124 12.86 -0.45 -27.36
C ARG A 124 12.05 0.13 -28.52
N PHE A 125 11.32 1.21 -28.21
CA PHE A 125 10.55 1.99 -29.18
C PHE A 125 11.47 2.87 -30.04
#